data_AF-A0A962RHX5-F1
#
_entry.id   AF-A0A962RHX5-F1
#
_cell.length_a   1.000
_cell.length_b   1.000
_cell.length_c   1.000
_cell.angle_alpha   90.00
_cell.angle_beta   90.00
_cell.angle_gamma   90.00
#
_symmetry.space_group_name_H-M   'P 1'
#
loop_
_entity.id
_entity.type
_entity.pdbx_description
1 polymer ?
#
loop_
_entity_poly.entity_id
_entity_poly.type
_entity_poly.pdbx_seq_one_letter_code
_entity_poly.pdbx_strand_id
1 'polypeptide(L)' 'ILMTSFAFILGVVPLVIATGAGAEMRQALGTAVFAGMIGVTFFGLMFTPIFYVFTRWIGHFWEGRHRAHAAPATDYDN' A
#
# COMPACT_ATOMS: atom_id res chain seq x y z
N ILE A 1 3.48 -9.10 6.43
CA ILE A 1 3.86 -7.68 6.66
C ILE A 1 4.58 -7.54 7.99
N LEU A 2 3.96 -7.89 9.14
CA LEU A 2 4.60 -7.68 10.44
C LEU A 2 5.92 -8.44 10.63
N MET A 3 5.97 -9.76 10.42
CA MET A 3 7.19 -10.57 10.58
C MET A 3 8.38 -10.04 9.76
N THR A 4 8.16 -9.81 8.46
CA THR A 4 9.19 -9.31 7.55
C THR A 4 9.63 -7.90 7.91
N SER A 5 8.70 -7.05 8.36
CA SER A 5 9.00 -5.68 8.74
C SER A 5 9.79 -5.62 10.05
N PHE A 6 9.42 -6.40 11.06
CA PHE A 6 10.17 -6.47 12.32
C PHE A 6 11.58 -7.01 12.12
N ALA A 7 11.74 -8.09 11.36
CA ALA A 7 13.06 -8.65 11.07
C ALA A 7 13.97 -7.62 10.38
N PHE A 8 13.41 -6.87 9.42
CA PHE A 8 14.14 -5.84 8.70
C PHE A 8 14.44 -4.61 9.58
N ILE A 9 13.48 -4.12 10.36
CA ILE A 9 13.67 -3.01 11.30
C ILE A 9 14.81 -3.32 12.27
N LEU A 10 14.82 -4.51 12.88
CA LEU A 10 15.90 -4.93 13.78
C LEU A 10 17.25 -5.04 13.06
N GLY A 11 17.25 -5.48 11.79
CA GLY A 11 18.45 -5.52 10.96
C GLY A 11 19.04 -4.14 10.62
N VAL A 12 18.21 -3.09 10.58
CA VAL A 12 18.64 -1.72 10.26
C VAL A 12 19.04 -0.92 11.52
N VAL A 13 18.60 -1.32 12.72
CA VAL A 13 18.95 -0.65 13.99
C VAL A 13 20.46 -0.37 14.15
N PRO A 14 21.38 -1.32 13.89
CA PRO A 14 22.82 -1.06 13.99
C PRO A 14 23.31 0.04 13.05
N LEU A 15 22.64 0.22 11.91
CA LEU A 15 22.98 1.23 10.91
C LEU A 15 22.58 2.64 11.40
N VAL A 16 21.46 2.74 12.13
CA VAL A 16 20.98 3.99 12.75
C VAL A 16 21.92 4.48 13.87
N ILE A 17 22.50 3.55 14.63
CA ILE A 17 23.41 3.86 15.73
C ILE A 17 24.89 3.73 15.35
N ALA A 18 25.19 3.54 14.06
CA ALA A 18 26.55 3.32 13.59
C ALA A 18 27.44 4.54 13.87
N THR A 19 28.64 4.29 14.41
CA THR A 19 29.66 5.31 14.65
C THR A 19 30.96 4.96 13.91
N GLY A 20 31.82 5.96 13.69
CA GLY A 20 33.10 5.80 12.98
C GLY A 20 33.08 6.30 11.52
N ALA A 21 34.02 5.83 10.70
CA ALA A 21 34.17 6.30 9.33
C ALA A 21 32.92 5.98 8.48
N GLY A 22 32.36 7.03 7.85
CA GLY A 22 31.13 6.91 7.05
C GLY A 22 29.85 6.75 7.88
N ALA A 23 29.89 7.04 9.19
CA ALA A 23 28.71 7.00 10.07
C ALA A 23 27.57 7.88 9.57
N GLU A 24 27.86 9.13 9.17
CA GLU A 24 26.89 10.06 8.56
C GLU A 24 26.03 9.39 7.48
N MET A 25 26.67 8.68 6.55
CA MET A 25 25.97 8.01 5.43
C MET A 25 25.14 6.81 5.90
N ARG A 26 25.66 6.03 6.85
CA ARG A 26 24.96 4.86 7.41
C ARG A 26 23.76 5.29 8.25
N GLN A 27 23.92 6.32 9.06
CA GLN A 27 22.85 6.87 9.89
C GLN A 27 21.77 7.51 9.03
N ALA A 28 22.14 8.28 7.99
CA ALA A 28 21.16 8.84 7.05
C ALA A 28 20.32 7.74 6.38
N LEU A 29 20.98 6.71 5.84
CA LEU A 29 20.30 5.59 5.19
C LEU A 29 19.48 4.77 6.18
N GLY A 30 20.04 4.46 7.36
CA GLY A 30 19.38 3.72 8.42
C GLY A 30 18.13 4.45 8.92
N THR A 31 18.21 5.76 9.15
CA THR A 31 17.09 6.56 9.65
C THR A 31 15.97 6.66 8.63
N ALA A 32 16.29 6.90 7.36
CA ALA A 32 15.31 6.95 6.27
C ALA A 32 14.55 5.62 6.15
N VAL A 33 15.29 4.50 6.15
CA VAL A 33 14.74 3.16 5.99
C VAL A 33 13.95 2.72 7.23
N PHE A 34 14.45 3.00 8.44
CA PHE A 34 13.78 2.67 9.70
C PHE A 34 12.43 3.41 9.82
N ALA A 35 12.42 4.73 9.59
CA ALA A 35 11.19 5.51 9.60
C ALA A 35 10.23 5.08 8.49
N GLY A 36 10.75 4.82 7.29
CA GLY A 36 9.97 4.31 6.17
C GLY A 36 9.29 2.98 6.47
N MET A 37 9.96 2.07 7.18
CA MET A 37 9.40 0.78 7.54
C MET A 37 8.35 0.84 8.65
N ILE A 38 8.51 1.74 9.62
CA ILE A 38 7.44 2.02 10.60
C ILE A 38 6.23 2.61 9.88
N GLY A 39 6.47 3.59 9.00
CA GLY A 39 5.43 4.22 8.19
C GLY A 39 4.67 3.22 7.31
N VAL A 40 5.37 2.42 6.50
CA VAL A 40 4.73 1.45 5.59
C VAL A 40 3.99 0.36 6.36
N THR A 41 4.46 -0.04 7.54
CA THR A 41 3.77 -1.06 8.34
C THR A 41 2.46 -0.51 8.88
N PHE A 42 2.47 0.71 9.45
CA PHE A 42 1.26 1.30 10.01
C PHE A 42 0.29 1.78 8.93
N PHE A 43 0.78 2.60 8.01
CA PHE A 43 -0.03 3.13 6.93
C PHE A 43 -0.39 2.07 5.90
N GLY A 44 0.51 1.16 5.53
CA GLY A 44 0.18 0.09 4.57
C GLY A 44 -0.96 -0.80 5.07
N LEU A 45 -0.91 -1.24 6.34
CA LEU A 45 -1.99 -2.06 6.91
C LEU A 45 -3.34 -1.34 6.94
N MET A 46 -3.36 -0.03 7.16
CA MET A 46 -4.58 0.78 7.16
C MET A 46 -5.06 1.13 5.75
N PHE A 47 -4.15 1.60 4.89
CA PHE A 47 -4.48 2.11 3.56
C PHE A 47 -4.75 1.00 2.56
N THR A 48 -4.08 -0.16 2.61
CA THR A 48 -4.33 -1.26 1.66
C THR A 48 -5.82 -1.68 1.59
N PRO A 49 -6.54 -1.95 2.71
CA PRO A 49 -7.96 -2.31 2.64
C PRO A 49 -8.84 -1.12 2.19
N ILE A 50 -8.52 0.11 2.63
CA ILE A 50 -9.25 1.32 2.22
C ILE A 50 -9.15 1.50 0.71
N PHE A 51 -7.93 1.40 0.17
CA PHE A 51 -7.67 1.55 -1.26
C PHE A 51 -8.30 0.44 -2.08
N TYR A 52 -8.33 -0.79 -1.56
CA TYR A 52 -9.01 -1.91 -2.19
C TYR A 52 -10.52 -1.63 -2.33
N VAL A 53 -11.18 -1.22 -1.25
CA VAL A 53 -12.61 -0.89 -1.28
C VAL A 53 -12.89 0.34 -2.14
N PHE A 54 -12.05 1.36 -2.06
CA PHE A 54 -12.16 2.57 -2.88
C PHE A 54 -12.07 2.25 -4.37
N THR A 55 -11.05 1.49 -4.78
CA THR A 55 -10.89 1.06 -6.18
C THR A 55 -12.05 0.19 -6.63
N ARG A 56 -12.53 -0.72 -5.75
CA ARG A 56 -13.70 -1.55 -6.04
C ARG A 56 -14.98 -0.73 -6.21
N TRP A 57 -15.20 0.26 -5.36
CA TRP A 57 -16.35 1.18 -5.45
C TRP A 57 -16.31 1.99 -6.74
N ILE A 58 -15.14 2.53 -7.09
CA ILE A 58 -14.91 3.20 -8.37
C ILE A 58 -15.30 2.24 -9.50
N GLY A 59 -14.72 1.04 -9.57
CA GLY A 59 -15.01 0.07 -10.63
C GLY A 59 -16.50 -0.21 -10.82
N HIS A 60 -17.23 -0.46 -9.73
CA HIS A 60 -18.67 -0.70 -9.76
C HIS A 60 -19.47 0.50 -10.31
N PHE A 61 -19.01 1.71 -10.03
CA PHE A 61 -19.61 2.95 -10.56
C PHE A 61 -19.38 3.14 -12.07
N TRP A 62 -18.31 2.59 -12.63
CA TRP A 62 -18.10 2.57 -14.09
C TRP A 62 -18.93 1.48 -14.76
N GLU A 63 -19.03 0.30 -14.15
CA GLU A 63 -19.77 -0.85 -14.68
C GLU A 63 -21.28 -0.57 -14.84
N GLY A 64 -21.87 0.18 -13.92
CA GLY A 64 -23.27 0.61 -13.98
C GLY A 64 -23.61 1.47 -15.20
N ARG A 65 -22.62 2.18 -15.76
CA ARG A 65 -22.82 3.01 -16.97
C ARG A 65 -22.81 2.18 -18.26
N HIS A 66 -22.14 1.03 -18.27
CA HIS A 66 -22.08 0.16 -19.45
C HIS A 66 -23.30 -0.75 -19.60
N ARG A 67 -24.00 -1.09 -18.51
CA ARG A 67 -25.24 -1.90 -18.58
C ARG A 67 -26.49 -1.11 -18.98
N ALA A 68 -26.49 0.21 -18.85
CA ALA A 68 -27.59 1.06 -19.32
C ALA A 68 -27.76 1.03 -20.86
N HIS A 69 -26.79 0.51 -21.61
CA HIS A 69 -26.86 0.28 -23.06
C HIS A 69 -27.12 -1.17 -23.46
N ALA A 70 -27.31 -2.09 -22.50
CA ALA A 70 -27.61 -3.50 -22.75
C ALA A 70 -28.97 -3.91 -22.17
N ALA A 71 -29.96 -3.00 -22.18
CA ALA A 71 -31.34 -3.38 -21.92
C ALA A 71 -31.82 -4.33 -23.05
N PRO A 72 -32.38 -5.49 -22.71
CA PRO A 72 -32.77 -6.50 -23.69
C PRO A 72 -33.95 -6.01 -24.53
N ALA A 73 -33.77 -5.97 -25.85
CA ALA A 73 -34.86 -5.96 -26.80
C ALA A 73 -35.55 -7.33 -26.75
N THR A 74 -36.42 -7.53 -25.75
CA THR A 74 -37.32 -8.70 -25.68
C THR A 74 -38.68 -8.24 -25.19
N ASP A 75 -39.42 -7.52 -26.03
CA ASP A 75 -40.89 -7.46 -25.95
C ASP A 75 -41.48 -6.82 -27.21
N TYR A 76 -41.48 -7.49 -28.37
CA TYR A 76 -42.36 -7.21 -29.52
C TYR A 76 -42.21 -8.34 -30.57
N ASP A 77 -42.81 -9.52 -30.34
CA ASP A 77 -43.42 -10.34 -31.41
C ASP A 77 -44.29 -11.46 -30.81
N ASN A 78 -45.50 -11.11 -30.36
CA ASN A 78 -46.66 -12.01 -30.27
C ASN A 78 -47.78 -11.40 -31.12
#